data_AF-A0A9P9G0R7-F1
#
_entry.id   AF-A0A9P9G0R7-F1
#
_cell.length_a   1.000
_cell.length_b   1.000
_cell.length_c   1.000
_cell.angle_alpha   90.00
_cell.angle_beta   90.00
_cell.angle_gamma   90.00
#
_symmetry.space_group_name_H-M   'P 1'
#
loop_
_entity.id
_entity.type
_entity.pdbx_description
1 polymer ?
#
loop_
_entity_poly.entity_id
_entity_poly.type
_entity_poly.pdbx_seq_one_letter_code
_entity_poly.pdbx_strand_id
1 'polypeptide(L)'
;MVRLCLTRRCGICHFDFCENDAIIAVRPDGKESKQFKYRSDAEINDSIGLIWCNACPIPCVHQRDQAVGCHRVCRNILTPSPLAEFLQTAAYSCEPTFNQERERRLWLLKTIESRLKLFGTLAGELRREIAQYLLQDDAARTNILGLTCKKPFQSSFTVRAPFRGNYVTYEGEVYFRSLINEPQRTDDWLAPLAVYVAEDHRGVKRLIWSRYEEPPTVSCIPGVFWKGLPIRNSEGLMEFYTNGLLLRYLSCRDSYHEYSTRTLDSFAIPRHPFKPSRSVNFHGMTDKAPRRMSIFQYNRPEITGFSVCCNPAPITLYTHTRGDDLSFYYSTPANSSWIYVPLEHKEYITSIWIRHPKPLKKMLALAFETDKGHLYLLGAQATPALSNCNWELLDISKGEPGHFFFDSHPSAMRGLIFDSKAPRQPRVLDAPKPVSPHPGLHVCEDFHWSQASLENVVAVTPCCRVTKGSPEFIGLLLDYSDGSRACVGQVRLDCLSPPLTIKSSPRLWFGFELNDENRPYIARIEISDAHLDKKMTMWFEVFLSGIIEWWYSYRQCQIWQGGRRSLATRS
;
A
#
# COMPACT_ATOMS: atom_id res chain seq x y z
N MET A 1 1.95 -4.77 -32.73
CA MET A 1 0.90 -4.21 -31.84
C MET A 1 1.46 -4.26 -30.43
N VAL A 2 1.55 -3.12 -29.73
CA VAL A 2 2.11 -3.07 -28.37
C VAL A 2 1.03 -3.51 -27.39
N ARG A 3 1.34 -4.47 -26.52
CA ARG A 3 0.44 -4.93 -25.47
C ARG A 3 0.50 -3.92 -24.32
N LEU A 4 -0.65 -3.40 -23.90
CA LEU A 4 -0.80 -2.36 -22.88
C LEU A 4 -1.34 -2.92 -21.57
N CYS A 5 -1.22 -2.16 -20.49
CA CYS A 5 -1.91 -2.44 -19.22
C CYS A 5 -3.11 -1.51 -19.08
N LEU A 6 -4.28 -2.06 -18.76
CA LEU A 6 -5.48 -1.27 -18.54
C LEU A 6 -5.48 -0.71 -17.11
N THR A 7 -5.81 0.56 -16.93
CA THR A 7 -6.04 1.14 -15.59
C THR A 7 -7.17 0.39 -14.87
N ARG A 8 -7.14 0.34 -13.54
CA ARG A 8 -8.18 -0.33 -12.74
C ARG A 8 -9.41 0.54 -12.47
N ARG A 9 -9.28 1.84 -12.78
CA ARG A 9 -10.31 2.87 -12.56
C ARG A 9 -10.74 3.49 -13.85
N CYS A 10 -11.97 3.99 -13.85
CA CYS A 10 -12.45 4.86 -14.90
C CYS A 10 -11.74 6.21 -14.83
N GLY A 11 -11.13 6.63 -15.93
CA GLY A 11 -10.50 7.96 -16.04
C GLY A 11 -11.46 9.16 -16.03
N ILE A 12 -12.78 8.93 -15.89
CA ILE A 12 -13.80 9.97 -15.82
C ILE A 12 -14.41 10.09 -14.43
N CYS A 13 -15.01 9.02 -13.89
CA CYS A 13 -15.61 9.06 -12.54
C CYS A 13 -14.63 8.65 -11.43
N HIS A 14 -13.44 8.14 -11.78
CA HIS A 14 -12.39 7.66 -10.87
C HIS A 14 -12.75 6.51 -9.94
N PHE A 15 -13.90 5.84 -10.15
CA PHE A 15 -14.23 4.60 -9.44
C PHE A 15 -13.53 3.39 -10.06
N ASP A 16 -13.18 2.42 -9.21
CA ASP A 16 -12.68 1.12 -9.64
C ASP A 16 -13.71 0.39 -10.51
N PHE A 17 -13.22 -0.41 -11.45
CA PHE A 17 -14.08 -1.27 -12.25
C PHE A 17 -14.54 -2.48 -11.44
N CYS A 18 -15.84 -2.78 -11.56
CA CYS A 18 -16.45 -4.01 -11.08
C CYS A 18 -16.53 -5.05 -12.20
N GLU A 19 -16.57 -6.33 -11.82
CA GLU A 19 -16.81 -7.43 -12.75
C GLU A 19 -18.08 -7.17 -13.58
N ASN A 20 -17.96 -7.36 -14.90
CA ASN A 20 -19.01 -7.11 -15.89
C ASN A 20 -19.40 -5.63 -16.12
N ASP A 21 -18.62 -4.67 -15.62
CA ASP A 21 -18.78 -3.28 -16.03
C ASP A 21 -18.62 -3.13 -17.55
N ALA A 22 -19.48 -2.31 -18.16
CA ALA A 22 -19.34 -1.95 -19.56
C ALA A 22 -18.30 -0.83 -19.73
N ILE A 23 -17.16 -1.13 -20.34
CA ILE A 23 -16.04 -0.19 -20.44
C ILE A 23 -15.49 -0.09 -21.86
N ILE A 24 -14.74 0.98 -22.11
CA ILE A 24 -13.86 1.17 -23.26
C ILE A 24 -12.43 1.39 -22.77
N ALA A 25 -11.44 1.06 -23.59
CA ALA A 25 -10.04 1.36 -23.35
C ALA A 25 -9.58 2.49 -24.29
N VAL A 26 -8.79 3.42 -23.76
CA VAL A 26 -8.27 4.57 -24.50
C VAL A 26 -6.75 4.52 -24.48
N ARG A 27 -6.15 4.53 -25.67
CA ARG A 27 -4.69 4.53 -25.82
C ARG A 27 -4.09 5.92 -25.56
N PRO A 28 -2.77 6.00 -25.29
CA PRO A 28 -2.07 7.28 -25.19
C PRO A 28 -2.20 8.18 -26.43
N ASP A 29 -2.37 7.59 -27.61
CA ASP A 29 -2.61 8.32 -28.88
C ASP A 29 -4.08 8.71 -29.10
N GLY A 30 -4.95 8.46 -28.12
CA GLY A 30 -6.36 8.83 -28.13
C GLY A 30 -7.29 7.85 -28.85
N LYS A 31 -6.79 6.74 -29.42
CA LYS A 31 -7.65 5.73 -30.04
C LYS A 31 -8.48 4.99 -28.99
N GLU A 32 -9.79 4.85 -29.25
CA GLU A 32 -10.75 4.16 -28.40
C GLU A 32 -10.97 2.71 -28.89
N SER A 33 -11.18 1.78 -27.96
CA SER A 33 -11.63 0.42 -28.29
C SER A 33 -13.14 0.36 -28.48
N LYS A 34 -13.64 -0.76 -29.03
CA LYS A 34 -15.03 -1.18 -28.82
C LYS A 34 -15.35 -1.35 -27.33
N GLN A 35 -16.63 -1.27 -27.01
CA GLN A 35 -17.13 -1.61 -25.68
C GLN A 35 -16.92 -3.09 -25.40
N PHE A 36 -16.46 -3.40 -24.19
CA PHE A 36 -16.36 -4.76 -23.68
C PHE A 36 -16.75 -4.82 -22.20
N LYS A 37 -16.87 -6.03 -21.68
CA LYS A 37 -17.17 -6.30 -20.27
C LYS A 37 -15.86 -6.45 -19.50
N TYR A 38 -15.67 -5.63 -18.47
CA TYR A 38 -14.51 -5.72 -17.61
C TYR A 38 -14.51 -7.07 -16.89
N ARG A 39 -13.34 -7.71 -16.88
CA ARG A 39 -13.03 -8.90 -16.10
C ARG A 39 -11.60 -8.77 -15.60
N SER A 40 -11.40 -9.02 -14.31
CA SER A 40 -10.05 -9.05 -13.73
C SER A 40 -9.22 -10.14 -14.39
N ASP A 41 -7.94 -9.83 -14.68
CA ASP A 41 -6.97 -10.69 -15.36
C ASP A 41 -7.33 -11.06 -16.81
N ALA A 42 -8.27 -10.34 -17.44
CA ALA A 42 -8.63 -10.60 -18.83
C ALA A 42 -7.63 -9.99 -19.82
N GLU A 43 -7.38 -10.75 -20.89
CA GLU A 43 -6.76 -10.25 -22.11
C GLU A 43 -7.82 -9.68 -23.05
N ILE A 44 -7.65 -8.43 -23.46
CA ILE A 44 -8.57 -7.71 -24.33
C ILE A 44 -7.87 -7.47 -25.66
N ASN A 45 -8.48 -7.94 -26.74
CA ASN A 45 -7.97 -7.72 -28.10
C ASN A 45 -9.09 -7.14 -28.97
N ASP A 46 -8.89 -5.92 -29.45
CA ASP A 46 -9.76 -5.25 -30.42
C ASP A 46 -8.96 -4.88 -31.67
N SER A 47 -9.27 -5.58 -32.76
CA SER A 47 -8.64 -5.37 -34.07
C SER A 47 -8.99 -4.03 -34.71
N ILE A 48 -10.12 -3.41 -34.33
CA ILE A 48 -10.56 -2.13 -34.92
C ILE A 48 -9.89 -0.94 -34.24
N GLY A 49 -9.86 -0.92 -32.90
CA GLY A 49 -9.07 0.06 -32.15
C GLY A 49 -7.55 -0.16 -32.23
N LEU A 50 -7.12 -1.32 -32.75
CA LEU A 50 -5.75 -1.85 -32.66
C LEU A 50 -5.26 -1.83 -31.21
N ILE A 51 -6.12 -2.27 -30.29
CA ILE A 51 -5.88 -2.27 -28.84
C ILE A 51 -5.71 -3.70 -28.38
N TRP A 52 -4.55 -3.96 -27.76
CA TRP A 52 -4.32 -5.18 -27.00
C TRP A 52 -3.94 -4.77 -25.58
N CYS A 53 -4.82 -5.03 -24.61
CA CYS A 53 -4.57 -4.66 -23.22
C CYS A 53 -4.83 -5.82 -22.24
N ASN A 54 -4.13 -5.78 -21.10
CA ASN A 54 -4.34 -6.68 -19.98
C ASN A 54 -4.99 -5.92 -18.83
N ALA A 55 -6.14 -6.39 -18.36
CA ALA A 55 -6.77 -5.92 -17.12
C ALA A 55 -6.05 -6.55 -15.92
N CYS A 56 -4.89 -6.01 -15.56
CA CYS A 56 -4.06 -6.61 -14.52
C CYS A 56 -4.80 -6.59 -13.17
N PRO A 57 -4.84 -7.71 -12.42
CA PRO A 57 -5.60 -7.81 -11.17
C PRO A 57 -5.06 -6.88 -10.06
N ILE A 58 -3.80 -6.46 -10.18
CA ILE A 58 -3.08 -5.58 -9.26
C ILE A 58 -2.37 -4.50 -10.09
N PRO A 59 -2.22 -3.24 -9.60
CA PRO A 59 -1.45 -2.22 -10.28
C PRO A 59 -0.05 -2.76 -10.59
N CYS A 60 0.26 -2.95 -11.86
CA CYS A 60 1.40 -3.76 -12.28
C CYS A 60 2.58 -2.87 -12.71
N VAL A 61 3.81 -3.32 -12.41
CA VAL A 61 5.06 -2.69 -12.86
C VAL A 61 5.46 -3.13 -14.27
N HIS A 62 4.51 -3.55 -15.11
CA HIS A 62 4.82 -3.93 -16.48
C HIS A 62 5.42 -2.71 -17.21
N GLN A 63 6.52 -2.92 -17.93
CA GLN A 63 7.18 -1.89 -18.76
C GLN A 63 6.41 -1.64 -20.06
N ARG A 64 5.10 -1.41 -19.95
CA ARG A 64 4.17 -1.22 -21.06
C ARG A 64 3.47 0.11 -20.85
N ASP A 65 3.18 0.80 -21.94
CA ASP A 65 2.29 1.95 -21.87
C ASP A 65 0.93 1.52 -21.29
N GLN A 66 0.29 2.42 -20.56
CA GLN A 66 -1.02 2.16 -19.96
C GLN A 66 -2.13 2.69 -20.88
N ALA A 67 -3.16 1.87 -21.06
CA ALA A 67 -4.44 2.30 -21.61
C ALA A 67 -5.35 2.74 -20.45
N VAL A 68 -6.06 3.84 -20.62
CA VAL A 68 -7.02 4.34 -19.63
C VAL A 68 -8.38 3.73 -19.90
N GLY A 69 -8.92 2.98 -18.94
CA GLY A 69 -10.29 2.49 -19.00
C GLY A 69 -11.29 3.61 -18.73
N CYS A 70 -12.45 3.57 -19.38
CA CYS A 70 -13.59 4.43 -19.07
C CYS A 70 -14.88 3.62 -19.07
N HIS A 71 -15.75 3.82 -18.07
CA HIS A 71 -17.12 3.31 -18.16
C HIS A 71 -17.82 3.90 -19.37
N ARG A 72 -18.57 3.06 -20.10
CA ARG A 72 -19.31 3.49 -21.29
C ARG A 72 -20.31 4.60 -20.97
N VAL A 73 -20.99 4.50 -19.83
CA VAL A 73 -21.94 5.50 -19.36
C VAL A 73 -21.23 6.85 -19.14
N CYS A 74 -20.09 6.87 -18.46
CA CYS A 74 -19.32 8.10 -18.24
C CYS A 74 -18.82 8.72 -19.56
N ARG A 75 -18.40 7.91 -20.54
CA ARG A 75 -18.02 8.39 -21.87
C ARG A 75 -19.18 9.07 -22.60
N ASN A 76 -20.39 8.55 -22.45
CA ASN A 76 -21.58 9.15 -23.06
C ASN A 76 -21.86 10.54 -22.46
N ILE A 77 -21.66 10.72 -21.15
CA ILE A 77 -21.85 12.02 -20.46
C ILE A 77 -20.87 13.09 -20.96
N LEU A 78 -19.62 12.72 -21.30
CA LEU A 78 -18.59 13.66 -21.75
C LEU A 78 -18.83 14.22 -23.17
N THR A 79 -19.55 13.49 -24.02
CA THR A 79 -19.75 13.81 -25.45
C THR A 79 -20.40 15.19 -25.60
N PRO A 80 -19.85 16.12 -26.42
CA PRO A 80 -18.88 15.91 -27.52
C PRO A 80 -17.40 16.18 -27.19
N SER A 81 -17.02 16.36 -25.92
CA SER A 81 -15.66 16.80 -25.57
C SER A 81 -14.57 15.78 -25.95
N PRO A 82 -13.36 16.21 -26.35
CA PRO A 82 -12.25 15.30 -26.65
C PRO A 82 -11.84 14.46 -25.43
N LEU A 83 -12.03 13.14 -25.52
CA LEU A 83 -11.77 12.22 -24.41
C LEU A 83 -10.29 12.22 -24.00
N ALA A 84 -9.37 12.14 -24.96
CA ALA A 84 -7.93 12.04 -24.66
C ALA A 84 -7.40 13.24 -23.86
N GLU A 85 -7.77 14.46 -24.23
CA GLU A 85 -7.37 15.69 -23.52
C GLU A 85 -7.97 15.74 -22.11
N PHE A 86 -9.23 15.34 -21.96
CA PHE A 86 -9.87 15.25 -20.65
C PHE A 86 -9.16 14.24 -19.75
N LEU A 87 -8.81 13.06 -20.26
CA LEU A 87 -8.12 12.03 -19.49
C LEU A 87 -6.73 12.47 -19.03
N GLN A 88 -5.99 13.23 -19.84
CA GLN A 88 -4.72 13.82 -19.42
C GLN A 88 -4.90 14.84 -18.28
N THR A 89 -5.98 15.62 -18.34
CA THR A 89 -6.30 16.66 -17.34
C THR A 89 -6.81 16.06 -16.01
N ALA A 90 -7.62 15.00 -16.10
CA ALA A 90 -8.21 14.28 -14.98
C ALA A 90 -7.26 13.27 -14.32
N ALA A 91 -6.14 12.93 -14.98
CA ALA A 91 -5.20 11.93 -14.51
C ALA A 91 -4.72 12.20 -13.07
N TYR A 92 -4.91 11.20 -12.22
CA TYR A 92 -4.28 11.19 -10.91
C TYR A 92 -2.76 11.16 -11.03
N SER A 93 -2.08 11.82 -10.09
CA SER A 93 -0.62 11.68 -9.93
C SER A 93 -0.24 10.26 -9.53
N CYS A 94 -1.20 9.54 -8.94
CA CYS A 94 -1.02 8.21 -8.41
C CYS A 94 -2.32 7.54 -7.96
N GLU A 95 -2.26 6.25 -7.62
CA GLU A 95 -3.40 5.58 -6.99
C GLU A 95 -3.71 6.18 -5.60
N PRO A 96 -5.00 6.45 -5.29
CA PRO A 96 -5.45 6.87 -3.97
C PRO A 96 -5.35 5.72 -2.96
N THR A 97 -5.34 6.06 -1.66
CA THR A 97 -5.48 5.06 -0.60
C THR A 97 -6.93 4.65 -0.41
N PHE A 98 -7.17 3.48 0.19
CA PHE A 98 -8.54 3.02 0.52
C PHE A 98 -9.32 4.05 1.35
N ASN A 99 -8.67 4.68 2.33
CA ASN A 99 -9.32 5.70 3.15
C ASN A 99 -9.69 6.94 2.33
N GLN A 100 -8.82 7.42 1.43
CA GLN A 100 -9.17 8.51 0.52
C GLN A 100 -10.37 8.12 -0.36
N GLU A 101 -10.36 6.87 -0.83
CA GLU A 101 -11.47 6.15 -1.48
C GLU A 101 -12.82 6.33 -0.78
N ARG A 102 -12.81 5.84 0.45
CA ARG A 102 -13.95 5.78 1.34
C ARG A 102 -14.48 7.16 1.68
N GLU A 103 -13.60 8.08 2.07
CA GLU A 103 -13.99 9.46 2.43
C GLU A 103 -14.60 10.18 1.21
N ARG A 104 -14.02 10.03 0.03
CA ARG A 104 -14.58 10.55 -1.22
C ARG A 104 -15.98 10.00 -1.48
N ARG A 105 -16.16 8.68 -1.36
CA ARG A 105 -17.46 8.03 -1.57
C ARG A 105 -18.51 8.55 -0.59
N LEU A 106 -18.17 8.63 0.70
CA LEU A 106 -19.06 9.14 1.74
C LEU A 106 -19.45 10.61 1.48
N TRP A 107 -18.48 11.44 1.08
CA TRP A 107 -18.73 12.83 0.74
C TRP A 107 -19.67 12.97 -0.46
N LEU A 108 -19.45 12.19 -1.52
CA LEU A 108 -20.30 12.19 -2.71
C LEU A 108 -21.73 11.75 -2.38
N LEU A 109 -21.89 10.65 -1.63
CA LEU A 109 -23.21 10.17 -1.20
C LEU A 109 -23.97 11.26 -0.41
N LYS A 110 -23.32 11.85 0.60
CA LYS A 110 -23.92 12.93 1.40
C LYS A 110 -24.26 14.15 0.55
N THR A 111 -23.40 14.48 -0.41
CA THR A 111 -23.62 15.61 -1.32
C THR A 111 -24.82 15.36 -2.22
N ILE A 112 -24.94 14.18 -2.81
CA ILE A 112 -26.08 13.78 -3.63
C ILE A 112 -27.36 13.77 -2.79
N GLU A 113 -27.36 13.14 -1.62
CA GLU A 113 -28.49 13.13 -0.67
C GLU A 113 -29.00 14.55 -0.37
N SER A 114 -28.09 15.51 -0.18
CA SER A 114 -28.45 16.91 0.08
C SER A 114 -29.00 17.66 -1.13
N ARG A 115 -28.61 17.25 -2.35
CA ARG A 115 -29.03 17.87 -3.62
C ARG A 115 -30.31 17.26 -4.18
N LEU A 116 -30.67 16.05 -3.77
CA LEU A 116 -31.87 15.34 -4.19
C LEU A 116 -33.13 16.12 -3.77
N LYS A 117 -33.65 16.94 -4.70
CA LYS A 117 -34.94 17.64 -4.56
C LYS A 117 -36.08 16.68 -4.89
N LEU A 118 -36.33 15.72 -4.01
CA LEU A 118 -37.41 14.75 -4.18
C LEU A 118 -38.72 15.32 -3.63
N PHE A 119 -39.83 15.14 -4.37
CA PHE A 119 -41.17 15.52 -3.91
C PHE A 119 -41.62 14.54 -2.80
N GLY A 120 -41.98 15.08 -1.62
CA GLY A 120 -42.38 14.30 -0.44
C GLY A 120 -41.22 13.90 0.49
N THR A 121 -41.55 13.47 1.71
CA THR A 121 -40.58 13.02 2.72
C THR A 121 -40.21 11.56 2.52
N LEU A 122 -39.41 11.25 1.48
CA LEU A 122 -38.77 9.93 1.36
C LEU A 122 -37.91 9.66 2.60
N ALA A 123 -38.01 8.46 3.15
CA ALA A 123 -37.18 8.00 4.26
C ALA A 123 -35.68 8.08 3.92
N GLY A 124 -34.85 8.29 4.94
CA GLY A 124 -33.40 8.45 4.76
C GLY A 124 -32.73 7.28 4.03
N GLU A 125 -33.21 6.05 4.26
CA GLU A 125 -32.72 4.84 3.59
C GLU A 125 -32.96 4.87 2.08
N LEU A 126 -34.18 5.23 1.65
CA LEU A 126 -34.50 5.33 0.22
C LEU A 126 -33.70 6.44 -0.47
N ARG A 127 -33.46 7.57 0.22
CA ARG A 127 -32.60 8.64 -0.29
C ARG A 127 -31.17 8.16 -0.49
N ARG A 128 -30.66 7.36 0.44
CA ARG A 128 -29.32 6.78 0.36
C ARG A 128 -29.20 5.78 -0.80
N GLU A 129 -30.19 4.92 -0.99
CA GLU A 129 -30.24 4.00 -2.13
C GLU A 129 -30.25 4.75 -3.47
N ILE A 130 -31.05 5.81 -3.59
CA ILE A 130 -31.04 6.68 -4.78
C ILE A 130 -29.67 7.34 -4.97
N ALA A 131 -29.07 7.88 -3.89
CA ALA A 131 -27.75 8.50 -3.96
C ALA A 131 -26.67 7.50 -4.39
N GLN A 132 -26.76 6.25 -3.90
CA GLN A 132 -25.85 5.17 -4.29
C GLN A 132 -26.01 4.79 -5.75
N TYR A 133 -27.24 4.75 -6.27
CA TYR A 133 -27.50 4.52 -7.69
C TYR A 133 -26.93 5.63 -8.59
N LEU A 134 -27.01 6.89 -8.17
CA LEU A 134 -26.55 8.05 -8.94
C LEU A 134 -25.06 8.38 -8.77
N LEU A 135 -24.37 7.69 -7.86
CA LEU A 135 -23.02 8.03 -7.42
C LEU A 135 -22.02 8.16 -8.56
N GLN A 136 -22.04 7.21 -9.50
CA GLN A 136 -21.13 7.16 -10.64
C GLN A 136 -21.37 8.32 -11.63
N ASP A 137 -22.64 8.59 -11.93
CA ASP A 137 -23.05 9.62 -12.88
C ASP A 137 -22.77 11.03 -12.33
N ASP A 138 -23.06 11.27 -11.05
CA ASP A 138 -22.77 12.54 -10.38
C ASP A 138 -21.26 12.79 -10.30
N ALA A 139 -20.46 11.77 -9.98
CA ALA A 139 -19.00 11.86 -9.99
C ALA A 139 -18.45 12.19 -11.39
N ALA A 140 -18.94 11.51 -12.43
CA ALA A 140 -18.55 11.81 -13.81
C ALA A 140 -18.91 13.25 -14.19
N ARG A 141 -20.14 13.69 -13.92
CA ARG A 141 -20.61 15.05 -14.21
C ARG A 141 -19.79 16.10 -13.46
N THR A 142 -19.52 15.89 -12.18
CA THR A 142 -18.72 16.79 -11.35
C THR A 142 -17.31 16.96 -11.93
N ASN A 143 -16.67 15.87 -12.34
CA ASN A 143 -15.32 15.91 -12.93
C ASN A 143 -15.32 16.59 -14.29
N ILE A 144 -16.30 16.27 -15.14
CA ILE A 144 -16.47 16.90 -16.45
C ILE A 144 -16.64 18.40 -16.28
N LEU A 145 -17.65 18.86 -15.54
CA LEU A 145 -17.93 20.29 -15.34
C LEU A 145 -16.76 21.04 -14.70
N GLY A 146 -16.04 20.41 -13.76
CA GLY A 146 -14.92 21.02 -13.07
C GLY A 146 -13.68 21.22 -13.94
N LEU A 147 -13.37 20.23 -14.79
CA LEU A 147 -12.11 20.17 -15.54
C LEU A 147 -12.23 20.63 -17.00
N THR A 148 -13.38 20.49 -17.67
CA THR A 148 -13.52 21.00 -19.05
C THR A 148 -13.77 22.50 -19.10
N CYS A 149 -14.42 23.07 -18.09
CA CYS A 149 -14.67 24.52 -18.01
C CYS A 149 -13.39 25.35 -17.75
N LYS A 150 -12.27 24.71 -17.40
CA LYS A 150 -11.02 25.39 -17.04
C LYS A 150 -9.86 24.77 -17.79
N LYS A 151 -9.23 25.54 -18.68
CA LYS A 151 -8.07 25.04 -19.43
C LYS A 151 -6.86 24.89 -18.51
N PRO A 152 -6.06 23.82 -18.64
CA PRO A 152 -4.73 23.74 -18.06
C PRO A 152 -3.90 24.97 -18.46
N PHE A 153 -3.16 25.51 -17.50
CA PHE A 153 -2.26 26.62 -17.77
C PHE A 153 -1.03 26.56 -16.87
N GLN A 154 0.04 27.18 -17.37
CA GLN A 154 1.28 27.47 -16.67
C GLN A 154 1.30 28.97 -16.36
N SER A 155 1.78 29.33 -15.18
CA SER A 155 2.03 30.72 -14.82
C SER A 155 3.23 30.82 -13.90
N SER A 156 3.75 32.03 -13.75
CA SER A 156 4.93 32.32 -12.96
C SER A 156 4.64 33.38 -11.91
N PHE A 157 5.38 33.31 -10.81
CA PHE A 157 5.37 34.30 -9.74
C PHE A 157 6.79 34.40 -9.16
N THR A 158 7.10 35.51 -8.50
CA THR A 158 8.39 35.67 -7.82
C THR A 158 8.26 35.45 -6.32
N VAL A 159 9.18 34.69 -5.72
CA VAL A 159 9.27 34.56 -4.26
C VAL A 159 10.05 35.70 -3.60
N ARG A 160 10.54 36.68 -4.38
CA ARG A 160 11.18 37.91 -3.87
C ARG A 160 10.18 39.00 -3.50
N ALA A 161 8.94 38.87 -3.91
CA ALA A 161 7.84 39.69 -3.44
C ALA A 161 6.86 38.80 -2.66
N PRO A 162 6.05 39.37 -1.75
CA PRO A 162 4.97 38.63 -1.13
C PRO A 162 4.07 38.01 -2.19
N PHE A 163 3.52 36.86 -1.83
CA PHE A 163 2.56 36.15 -2.65
C PHE A 163 1.57 35.44 -1.76
N ARG A 164 0.40 35.15 -2.33
CA ARG A 164 -0.63 34.34 -1.69
C ARG A 164 -1.05 33.17 -2.57
N GLY A 165 -1.51 32.12 -1.91
CA GLY A 165 -2.20 31.00 -2.55
C GLY A 165 -3.69 31.28 -2.69
N ASN A 166 -4.25 30.96 -3.86
CA ASN A 166 -5.68 30.81 -4.03
C ASN A 166 -6.04 29.34 -3.89
N TYR A 167 -7.16 29.08 -3.21
CA TYR A 167 -7.62 27.72 -2.90
C TYR A 167 -8.90 27.39 -3.65
N VAL A 168 -9.17 26.10 -3.79
CA VAL A 168 -10.44 25.58 -4.30
C VAL A 168 -10.82 24.34 -3.50
N THR A 169 -12.11 24.21 -3.20
CA THR A 169 -12.67 22.98 -2.64
C THR A 169 -13.13 22.08 -3.78
N TYR A 170 -12.68 20.83 -3.78
CA TYR A 170 -13.03 19.86 -4.80
C TYR A 170 -13.21 18.47 -4.18
N GLU A 171 -14.41 17.92 -4.37
CA GLU A 171 -14.87 16.66 -3.75
C GLU A 171 -14.58 16.54 -2.25
N GLY A 172 -14.87 17.60 -1.49
CA GLY A 172 -14.74 17.64 -0.04
C GLY A 172 -13.37 18.06 0.49
N GLU A 173 -12.37 18.14 -0.38
CA GLU A 173 -10.99 18.45 0.01
C GLU A 173 -10.57 19.84 -0.50
N VAL A 174 -9.63 20.49 0.22
CA VAL A 174 -9.10 21.81 -0.14
C VAL A 174 -7.74 21.66 -0.84
N TYR A 175 -7.61 22.29 -2.00
CA TYR A 175 -6.40 22.27 -2.83
C TYR A 175 -5.94 23.69 -3.19
N PHE A 176 -4.65 23.82 -3.50
CA PHE A 176 -4.14 25.00 -4.18
C PHE A 176 -4.64 25.03 -5.61
N ARG A 177 -5.05 26.22 -6.07
CA ARG A 177 -5.42 26.49 -7.45
C ARG A 177 -4.35 27.30 -8.19
N SER A 178 -3.84 28.35 -7.56
CA SER A 178 -2.84 29.23 -8.17
C SER A 178 -2.05 29.99 -7.10
N LEU A 179 -0.91 30.54 -7.51
CA LEU A 179 -0.08 31.44 -6.69
C LEU A 179 0.00 32.81 -7.38
N ILE A 180 -0.13 33.89 -6.62
CA ILE A 180 -0.15 35.26 -7.17
C ILE A 180 0.67 36.18 -6.27
N ASN A 181 1.50 37.03 -6.88
CA ASN A 181 2.21 38.08 -6.17
C ASN A 181 1.28 39.18 -5.66
N GLU A 182 1.57 39.69 -4.46
CA GLU A 182 0.83 40.80 -3.86
C GLU A 182 1.64 42.09 -3.99
N PRO A 183 1.13 43.12 -4.70
CA PRO A 183 1.90 44.32 -5.03
C PRO A 183 2.12 45.32 -3.88
N GLN A 184 1.62 45.06 -2.66
CA GLN A 184 1.47 46.09 -1.60
C GLN A 184 2.21 45.82 -0.28
N ARG A 185 3.17 44.89 -0.21
CA ARG A 185 3.86 44.53 1.06
C ARG A 185 5.37 44.33 0.92
N THR A 186 6.13 45.36 0.58
CA THR A 186 7.56 45.21 0.32
C THR A 186 8.45 45.26 1.56
N ASP A 187 8.04 45.94 2.63
CA ASP A 187 9.05 46.54 3.52
C ASP A 187 9.73 45.56 4.49
N ASP A 188 9.25 44.32 4.62
CA ASP A 188 9.86 43.26 5.45
C ASP A 188 9.88 41.86 4.79
N TRP A 189 9.72 41.77 3.47
CA TRP A 189 9.65 40.47 2.79
C TRP A 189 11.04 39.84 2.58
N LEU A 190 11.31 38.80 3.34
CA LEU A 190 12.50 37.97 3.15
C LEU A 190 12.15 36.71 2.33
N ALA A 191 12.87 36.49 1.24
CA ALA A 191 12.61 35.38 0.32
C ALA A 191 12.89 34.00 0.97
N PRO A 192 12.07 32.97 0.67
CA PRO A 192 12.33 31.60 1.10
C PRO A 192 13.50 30.97 0.33
N LEU A 193 14.19 30.02 0.98
CA LEU A 193 15.30 29.24 0.40
C LEU A 193 14.83 27.88 -0.14
N ALA A 194 13.70 27.38 0.34
CA ALA A 194 13.11 26.12 -0.10
C ALA A 194 11.57 26.16 0.04
N VAL A 195 10.91 25.32 -0.75
CA VAL A 195 9.49 25.01 -0.58
C VAL A 195 9.28 23.52 -0.42
N TYR A 196 8.44 23.15 0.52
CA TYR A 196 7.98 21.79 0.74
C TYR A 196 6.53 21.68 0.28
N VAL A 197 6.32 20.87 -0.75
CA VAL A 197 5.03 20.68 -1.42
C VAL A 197 4.41 19.39 -0.93
N ALA A 198 3.26 19.48 -0.25
CA ALA A 198 2.44 18.33 0.11
C ALA A 198 1.38 18.09 -0.95
N GLU A 199 1.35 16.90 -1.53
CA GLU A 199 0.39 16.50 -2.56
C GLU A 199 -0.22 15.14 -2.25
N ASP A 200 -1.45 14.93 -2.73
CA ASP A 200 -2.09 13.62 -2.81
C ASP A 200 -2.23 13.19 -4.27
N HIS A 201 -3.09 12.19 -4.53
CA HIS A 201 -3.37 11.70 -5.87
C HIS A 201 -3.97 12.73 -6.84
N ARG A 202 -4.55 13.84 -6.37
CA ARG A 202 -5.24 14.86 -7.18
C ARG A 202 -4.48 16.16 -7.34
N GLY A 203 -3.66 16.54 -6.38
CA GLY A 203 -2.91 17.79 -6.49
C GLY A 203 -2.31 18.27 -5.18
N VAL A 204 -1.84 19.51 -5.22
CA VAL A 204 -1.14 20.13 -4.11
C VAL A 204 -2.13 20.61 -3.05
N LYS A 205 -1.96 20.10 -1.82
CA LYS A 205 -2.80 20.43 -0.66
C LYS A 205 -2.17 21.50 0.22
N ARG A 206 -0.83 21.48 0.36
CA ARG A 206 -0.11 22.37 1.27
C ARG A 206 1.25 22.76 0.71
N LEU A 207 1.64 24.00 0.97
CA LEU A 207 2.96 24.54 0.69
C LEU A 207 3.55 25.08 1.98
N ILE A 208 4.77 24.66 2.32
CA ILE A 208 5.55 25.24 3.44
C ILE A 208 6.80 25.90 2.86
N TRP A 209 6.88 27.21 3.01
CA TRP A 209 8.00 28.03 2.56
C TRP A 209 8.98 28.16 3.72
N SER A 210 10.22 27.71 3.53
CA SER A 210 11.25 27.72 4.58
C SER A 210 12.41 28.62 4.20
N ARG A 211 12.96 29.28 5.21
CA ARG A 211 14.26 29.99 5.15
C ARG A 211 15.37 29.22 5.87
N TYR A 212 15.03 28.09 6.47
CA TYR A 212 15.96 27.24 7.21
C TYR A 212 16.33 26.04 6.35
N GLU A 213 17.58 25.58 6.52
CA GLU A 213 18.06 24.33 5.92
C GLU A 213 17.34 23.11 6.50
N GLU A 214 16.81 23.21 7.71
CA GLU A 214 16.06 22.12 8.32
C GLU A 214 14.66 21.99 7.69
N PRO A 215 14.22 20.76 7.37
CA PRO A 215 12.87 20.53 6.87
C PRO A 215 11.84 20.72 8.00
N PRO A 216 10.62 21.17 7.68
CA PRO A 216 9.58 21.38 8.67
C PRO A 216 9.16 20.06 9.32
N THR A 217 9.04 20.07 10.65
CA THR A 217 8.49 18.95 11.40
C THR A 217 6.98 18.89 11.20
N VAL A 218 6.51 17.85 10.52
CA VAL A 218 5.09 17.58 10.32
C VAL A 218 4.79 16.11 10.60
N SER A 219 3.60 15.84 11.10
CA SER A 219 3.11 14.48 11.24
C SER A 219 2.94 13.83 9.87
N CYS A 220 3.26 12.54 9.77
CA CYS A 220 2.95 11.74 8.58
C CYS A 220 1.43 11.62 8.44
N ILE A 221 0.89 11.96 7.27
CA ILE A 221 -0.54 11.83 6.96
C ILE A 221 -0.70 10.77 5.87
N PRO A 222 -1.42 9.66 6.12
CA PRO A 222 -1.64 8.63 5.11
C PRO A 222 -2.19 9.20 3.79
N GLY A 223 -1.55 8.85 2.67
CA GLY A 223 -1.97 9.29 1.34
C GLY A 223 -1.54 10.71 0.95
N VAL A 224 -0.77 11.42 1.79
CA VAL A 224 -0.16 12.72 1.47
C VAL A 224 1.37 12.56 1.48
N PHE A 225 2.03 13.06 0.44
CA PHE A 225 3.46 12.96 0.27
C PHE A 225 4.09 14.33 0.01
N TRP A 226 5.33 14.47 0.44
CA TRP A 226 6.08 15.71 0.45
C TRP A 226 7.21 15.67 -0.57
N LYS A 227 7.39 16.78 -1.27
CA LYS A 227 8.52 17.03 -2.17
C LYS A 227 9.19 18.32 -1.75
N GLY A 228 10.50 18.28 -1.53
CA GLY A 228 11.30 19.47 -1.28
C GLY A 228 11.83 20.02 -2.61
N LEU A 229 11.62 21.31 -2.85
CA LEU A 229 12.20 22.02 -3.98
C LEU A 229 13.10 23.14 -3.46
N PRO A 230 14.39 23.16 -3.85
CA PRO A 230 15.29 24.24 -3.48
C PRO A 230 15.01 25.49 -4.32
N ILE A 231 15.14 26.66 -3.71
CA ILE A 231 15.02 27.96 -4.38
C ILE A 231 16.43 28.54 -4.40
N ARG A 232 17.25 28.08 -5.35
CA ARG A 232 18.64 28.56 -5.54
C ARG A 232 18.70 29.47 -6.76
N ASN A 233 19.41 30.59 -6.64
CA ASN A 233 19.97 31.43 -7.73
C ASN A 233 19.07 31.80 -8.92
N SER A 234 17.80 31.40 -8.93
CA SER A 234 16.77 31.97 -9.77
C SER A 234 16.56 33.41 -9.30
N GLU A 235 16.07 34.29 -10.16
CA GLU A 235 15.68 35.64 -9.76
C GLU A 235 14.46 35.66 -8.80
N GLY A 236 14.27 34.62 -8.01
CA GLY A 236 13.07 34.30 -7.26
C GLY A 236 11.95 33.76 -8.14
N LEU A 237 12.16 33.63 -9.46
CA LEU A 237 11.12 33.19 -10.37
C LEU A 237 10.80 31.71 -10.15
N MET A 238 9.52 31.45 -9.92
CA MET A 238 8.95 30.12 -9.82
C MET A 238 7.79 29.99 -10.79
N GLU A 239 7.63 28.79 -11.34
CA GLU A 239 6.49 28.45 -12.17
C GLU A 239 5.60 27.45 -11.44
N PHE A 240 4.31 27.53 -11.71
CA PHE A 240 3.35 26.54 -11.29
C PHE A 240 2.49 26.11 -12.48
N TYR A 241 2.08 24.86 -12.43
CA TYR A 241 1.28 24.24 -13.47
C TYR A 241 -0.01 23.71 -12.86
N THR A 242 -1.11 23.97 -13.56
CA THR A 242 -2.44 23.55 -13.14
C THR A 242 -3.09 22.66 -14.20
N ASN A 243 -4.02 21.80 -13.78
CA ASN A 243 -4.94 21.13 -14.70
C ASN A 243 -6.21 21.97 -14.93
N GLY A 244 -6.11 23.31 -14.79
CA GLY A 244 -7.22 24.26 -14.87
C GLY A 244 -7.97 24.45 -13.54
N LEU A 245 -8.15 23.38 -12.77
CA LEU A 245 -8.82 23.43 -11.47
C LEU A 245 -7.83 23.41 -10.30
N LEU A 246 -6.86 22.51 -10.32
CA LEU A 246 -5.95 22.19 -9.23
C LEU A 246 -4.49 22.45 -9.65
N LEU A 247 -3.69 22.97 -8.73
CA LEU A 247 -2.23 23.06 -8.89
C LEU A 247 -1.65 21.64 -8.81
N ARG A 248 -0.83 21.28 -9.79
CA ARG A 248 -0.27 19.93 -9.94
C ARG A 248 1.21 19.84 -9.57
N TYR A 249 2.02 20.82 -9.94
CA TYR A 249 3.44 20.86 -9.58
C TYR A 249 4.02 22.28 -9.67
N LEU A 250 5.17 22.44 -9.03
CA LEU A 250 5.99 23.65 -9.09
C LEU A 250 7.30 23.34 -9.81
N SER A 251 7.86 24.34 -10.50
CA SER A 251 9.23 24.30 -10.97
C SER A 251 9.95 25.62 -10.68
N CYS A 252 11.27 25.53 -10.60
CA CYS A 252 12.17 26.66 -10.58
C CYS A 252 13.36 26.36 -11.48
N ARG A 253 13.99 27.39 -12.01
CA ARG A 253 15.14 27.27 -12.89
C ARG A 253 16.26 28.14 -12.37
N ASP A 254 17.45 27.55 -12.22
CA ASP A 254 18.69 28.31 -12.03
C ASP A 254 19.45 28.41 -13.37
N SER A 255 20.63 29.04 -13.37
CA SER A 255 21.43 29.25 -14.58
C SER A 255 21.85 27.95 -15.30
N TYR A 256 21.75 26.79 -14.66
CA TYR A 256 22.26 25.51 -15.16
C TYR A 256 21.23 24.37 -15.17
N HIS A 257 20.23 24.40 -14.28
CA HIS A 257 19.30 23.29 -14.05
C HIS A 257 17.86 23.78 -13.83
N GLU A 258 16.92 23.02 -14.38
CA GLU A 258 15.50 23.13 -14.04
C GLU A 258 15.15 22.08 -12.98
N TYR A 259 14.57 22.53 -11.88
CA TYR A 259 14.07 21.68 -10.81
C TYR A 259 12.54 21.69 -10.88
N SER A 260 11.92 20.51 -10.95
CA SER A 260 10.47 20.37 -11.00
C SER A 260 10.00 19.32 -10.01
N THR A 261 8.97 19.62 -9.22
CA THR A 261 8.38 18.61 -8.33
C THR A 261 7.72 17.47 -9.11
N ARG A 262 7.51 17.62 -10.43
CA ARG A 262 7.02 16.52 -11.29
C ARG A 262 7.99 15.35 -11.36
N THR A 263 9.29 15.59 -11.27
CA THR A 263 10.34 14.56 -11.49
C THR A 263 11.01 14.08 -10.20
N LEU A 264 10.59 14.60 -9.04
CA LEU A 264 11.19 14.27 -7.74
C LEU A 264 10.46 13.14 -7.04
N ASP A 265 11.23 12.26 -6.39
CA ASP A 265 10.69 11.31 -5.41
C ASP A 265 9.92 12.07 -4.33
N SER A 266 8.81 11.49 -3.89
CA SER A 266 7.94 12.03 -2.85
C SER A 266 8.08 11.23 -1.57
N PHE A 267 7.99 11.86 -0.40
CA PHE A 267 8.28 11.23 0.89
C PHE A 267 7.14 11.42 1.88
N ALA A 268 6.90 10.46 2.76
CA ALA A 268 5.84 10.55 3.78
C ALA A 268 6.02 11.74 4.75
N ILE A 269 7.25 12.25 4.88
CA ILE A 269 7.58 13.47 5.62
C ILE A 269 8.48 14.38 4.75
N PRO A 270 8.46 15.71 4.98
CA PRO A 270 9.36 16.65 4.32
C PRO A 270 10.82 16.27 4.51
N ARG A 271 11.58 16.30 3.42
CA ARG A 271 13.03 16.10 3.44
C ARG A 271 13.70 17.25 2.75
N HIS A 272 14.81 17.72 3.33
CA HIS A 272 15.60 18.77 2.71
C HIS A 272 16.16 18.26 1.37
N PRO A 273 16.03 19.03 0.26
CA PRO A 273 16.39 18.57 -1.09
C PRO A 273 17.83 18.09 -1.25
N PHE A 274 18.74 18.63 -0.43
CA PHE A 274 20.16 18.32 -0.47
C PHE A 274 20.64 17.37 0.62
N LYS A 275 19.71 16.82 1.44
CA LYS A 275 20.10 15.88 2.48
C LYS A 275 20.65 14.61 1.83
N PRO A 276 21.92 14.25 2.07
CA PRO A 276 22.47 13.02 1.53
C PRO A 276 21.69 11.83 2.08
N SER A 277 21.45 10.84 1.23
CA SER A 277 20.83 9.59 1.65
C SER A 277 21.33 8.43 0.83
N ARG A 278 21.27 7.25 1.44
CA ARG A 278 21.68 6.01 0.80
C ARG A 278 20.45 5.32 0.24
N SER A 279 20.45 5.08 -1.06
CA SER A 279 19.40 4.31 -1.72
C SER A 279 19.84 2.86 -1.92
N VAL A 280 18.97 1.93 -1.57
CA VAL A 280 19.13 0.49 -1.85
C VAL A 280 18.06 0.14 -2.87
N ASN A 281 18.46 0.04 -4.14
CA ASN A 281 17.54 -0.22 -5.24
C ASN A 281 17.46 -1.71 -5.54
N PHE A 282 16.25 -2.23 -5.71
CA PHE A 282 16.06 -3.64 -6.01
C PHE A 282 16.13 -3.84 -7.53
N HIS A 283 17.06 -4.69 -7.97
CA HIS A 283 17.45 -4.80 -9.38
C HIS A 283 16.28 -5.27 -10.26
N GLY A 284 16.11 -4.66 -11.44
CA GLY A 284 15.15 -5.11 -12.45
C GLY A 284 13.93 -4.21 -12.70
N MET A 285 13.93 -2.97 -12.21
CA MET A 285 12.92 -1.97 -12.53
C MET A 285 13.58 -0.69 -13.06
N THR A 286 13.50 -0.48 -14.38
CA THR A 286 13.97 0.71 -15.10
C THR A 286 12.88 1.79 -15.18
N ASP A 287 11.92 1.76 -14.25
CA ASP A 287 10.84 2.73 -14.24
C ASP A 287 11.41 4.12 -13.95
N LYS A 288 11.21 5.04 -14.88
CA LYS A 288 11.65 6.44 -14.76
C LYS A 288 10.67 7.27 -13.93
N ALA A 289 9.51 6.71 -13.56
CA ALA A 289 8.54 7.41 -12.74
C ALA A 289 9.08 7.67 -11.33
N PRO A 290 8.90 8.89 -10.79
CA PRO A 290 9.31 9.18 -9.43
C PRO A 290 8.69 8.24 -8.41
N ARG A 291 9.48 7.87 -7.40
CA ARG A 291 9.04 6.98 -6.34
C ARG A 291 8.21 7.72 -5.30
N ARG A 292 7.42 6.93 -4.61
CA ARG A 292 6.67 7.40 -3.46
C ARG A 292 7.15 6.64 -2.25
N MET A 293 7.84 7.35 -1.38
CA MET A 293 8.62 6.81 -0.30
C MET A 293 7.79 6.94 1.00
N SER A 294 7.09 5.86 1.35
CA SER A 294 6.49 5.69 2.67
C SER A 294 7.56 5.56 3.74
N ILE A 295 7.21 5.76 5.00
CA ILE A 295 8.14 5.72 6.14
C ILE A 295 7.84 4.53 7.03
N PHE A 296 8.88 3.81 7.44
CA PHE A 296 8.83 2.84 8.53
C PHE A 296 9.63 3.40 9.71
N GLN A 297 8.99 3.55 10.86
CA GLN A 297 9.58 4.08 12.08
C GLN A 297 9.86 2.94 13.05
N TYR A 298 10.97 2.95 13.76
CA TYR A 298 11.31 1.90 14.71
C TYR A 298 11.95 2.46 15.97
N ASN A 299 11.97 1.65 17.03
CA ASN A 299 12.56 1.97 18.33
C ASN A 299 11.97 3.21 19.03
N ARG A 300 10.74 3.61 18.67
CA ARG A 300 10.02 4.63 19.41
C ARG A 300 9.33 4.00 20.63
N PRO A 301 9.29 4.68 21.79
CA PRO A 301 8.69 4.13 23.00
C PRO A 301 7.21 3.74 22.86
N GLU A 302 6.48 4.36 21.94
CA GLU A 302 5.06 4.11 21.72
C GLU A 302 4.77 2.90 20.82
N ILE A 303 5.80 2.35 20.15
CA ILE A 303 5.65 1.23 19.21
C ILE A 303 5.47 -0.07 20.00
N THR A 304 4.41 -0.81 19.69
CA THR A 304 4.07 -2.11 20.31
C THR A 304 4.32 -3.30 19.38
N GLY A 305 4.65 -3.05 18.12
CA GLY A 305 4.87 -4.08 17.11
C GLY A 305 4.85 -3.51 15.70
N PHE A 306 4.91 -4.38 14.69
CA PHE A 306 4.78 -3.98 13.29
C PHE A 306 4.11 -5.07 12.44
N SER A 307 3.50 -4.66 11.34
CA SER A 307 2.92 -5.56 10.33
C SER A 307 3.59 -5.35 8.98
N VAL A 308 3.87 -6.44 8.27
CA VAL A 308 4.43 -6.42 6.92
C VAL A 308 3.52 -7.20 5.99
N CYS A 309 3.03 -6.53 4.94
CA CYS A 309 2.31 -7.19 3.86
C CYS A 309 3.31 -7.74 2.85
N CYS A 310 3.07 -8.96 2.38
CA CYS A 310 3.97 -9.68 1.49
C CYS A 310 3.22 -10.29 0.30
N ASN A 311 3.77 -10.15 -0.91
CA ASN A 311 3.27 -10.83 -2.12
C ASN A 311 4.39 -11.13 -3.13
N PRO A 312 5.14 -12.23 -2.95
CA PRO A 312 5.44 -12.85 -1.66
C PRO A 312 6.62 -12.15 -0.95
N ALA A 313 7.27 -11.21 -1.63
CA ALA A 313 8.21 -10.25 -1.06
C ALA A 313 7.47 -9.12 -0.31
N PRO A 314 8.11 -8.46 0.67
CA PRO A 314 7.56 -7.27 1.33
C PRO A 314 7.11 -6.19 0.33
N ILE A 315 5.88 -5.71 0.50
CA ILE A 315 5.30 -4.62 -0.32
C ILE A 315 4.98 -3.38 0.51
N THR A 316 4.55 -3.55 1.77
CA THR A 316 4.32 -2.43 2.68
C THR A 316 4.63 -2.84 4.11
N LEU A 317 5.13 -1.89 4.90
CA LEU A 317 5.34 -2.04 6.33
C LEU A 317 4.48 -1.03 7.09
N TYR A 318 4.02 -1.43 8.26
CA TYR A 318 3.22 -0.61 9.16
C TYR A 318 3.70 -0.81 10.59
N THR A 319 3.78 0.27 11.35
CA THR A 319 4.23 0.30 12.75
C THR A 319 3.02 0.48 13.64
N HIS A 320 2.85 -0.38 14.64
CA HIS A 320 1.70 -0.32 15.54
C HIS A 320 2.02 0.49 16.79
N THR A 321 1.11 1.37 17.16
CA THR A 321 1.03 1.97 18.49
C THR A 321 -0.32 1.65 19.16
N ARG A 322 -0.47 2.02 20.43
CA ARG A 322 -1.69 1.73 21.19
C ARG A 322 -2.87 2.54 20.64
N GLY A 323 -3.91 1.84 20.21
CA GLY A 323 -5.15 2.46 19.70
C GLY A 323 -5.10 2.81 18.21
N ASP A 324 -4.16 2.22 17.48
CA ASP A 324 -4.01 2.43 16.04
C ASP A 324 -5.28 2.12 15.23
N ASP A 325 -5.47 2.91 14.17
CA ASP A 325 -6.46 2.62 13.14
C ASP A 325 -5.97 1.47 12.24
N LEU A 326 -6.70 0.35 12.29
CA LEU A 326 -6.40 -0.85 11.52
C LEU A 326 -7.00 -0.83 10.11
N SER A 327 -7.60 0.28 9.67
CA SER A 327 -8.25 0.39 8.37
C SER A 327 -7.33 0.17 7.17
N PHE A 328 -6.00 0.30 7.34
CA PHE A 328 -5.05 0.01 6.28
C PHE A 328 -5.13 -1.44 5.78
N TYR A 329 -5.58 -2.40 6.61
CA TYR A 329 -5.79 -3.79 6.18
C TYR A 329 -6.84 -3.93 5.08
N TYR A 330 -7.79 -3.00 4.94
CA TYR A 330 -8.76 -3.01 3.84
C TYR A 330 -8.12 -2.72 2.48
N SER A 331 -6.92 -2.13 2.45
CA SER A 331 -6.15 -1.90 1.23
C SER A 331 -5.22 -3.06 0.84
N THR A 332 -5.36 -4.22 1.49
CA THR A 332 -4.53 -5.40 1.22
C THR A 332 -4.64 -5.82 -0.25
N PRO A 333 -3.54 -5.85 -1.01
CA PRO A 333 -3.58 -6.32 -2.39
C PRO A 333 -4.00 -7.79 -2.46
N ALA A 334 -4.68 -8.18 -3.54
CA ALA A 334 -5.01 -9.58 -3.78
C ALA A 334 -3.75 -10.44 -3.70
N ASN A 335 -3.92 -11.69 -3.26
CA ASN A 335 -2.84 -12.68 -3.18
C ASN A 335 -1.70 -12.33 -2.20
N SER A 336 -1.99 -11.49 -1.18
CA SER A 336 -0.99 -11.08 -0.19
C SER A 336 -1.23 -11.71 1.18
N SER A 337 -0.15 -11.92 1.92
CA SER A 337 -0.15 -12.39 3.32
C SER A 337 0.41 -11.31 4.24
N TRP A 338 0.00 -11.34 5.51
CA TRP A 338 0.44 -10.39 6.54
C TRP A 338 1.26 -11.09 7.63
N ILE A 339 2.41 -10.53 7.93
CA ILE A 339 3.26 -10.94 9.04
C ILE A 339 3.15 -9.87 10.11
N TYR A 340 2.53 -10.18 11.24
CA TYR A 340 2.52 -9.32 12.41
C TYR A 340 3.59 -9.79 13.40
N VAL A 341 4.35 -8.83 13.93
CA VAL A 341 5.39 -9.04 14.91
C VAL A 341 5.08 -8.18 16.15
N PRO A 342 4.68 -8.79 17.28
CA PRO A 342 4.61 -8.08 18.54
C PRO A 342 6.03 -7.80 19.06
N LEU A 343 6.23 -6.63 19.67
CA LEU A 343 7.46 -6.32 20.38
C LEU A 343 7.22 -6.37 21.89
N GLU A 344 8.16 -6.92 22.63
CA GLU A 344 8.14 -6.89 24.09
C GLU A 344 8.38 -5.48 24.63
N HIS A 345 8.06 -5.28 25.91
CA HIS A 345 8.32 -4.02 26.57
C HIS A 345 9.82 -3.69 26.56
N LYS A 346 10.17 -2.54 25.96
CA LYS A 346 11.55 -2.06 25.75
C LYS A 346 12.39 -2.90 24.79
N GLU A 347 11.80 -3.86 24.07
CA GLU A 347 12.49 -4.51 22.95
C GLU A 347 12.66 -3.50 21.81
N TYR A 348 13.85 -3.50 21.20
CA TYR A 348 14.16 -2.61 20.08
C TYR A 348 14.95 -3.33 19.00
N ILE A 349 14.75 -2.88 17.77
CA ILE A 349 15.45 -3.37 16.58
C ILE A 349 16.89 -2.88 16.63
N THR A 350 17.84 -3.82 16.60
CA THR A 350 19.29 -3.57 16.59
C THR A 350 19.87 -3.60 15.19
N SER A 351 19.31 -4.44 14.31
CA SER A 351 19.84 -4.67 12.97
C SER A 351 18.72 -4.82 11.95
N ILE A 352 18.91 -4.25 10.75
CA ILE A 352 18.01 -4.41 9.61
C ILE A 352 18.79 -5.06 8.47
N TRP A 353 18.27 -6.15 7.92
CA TRP A 353 18.89 -6.95 6.89
C TRP A 353 18.02 -7.09 5.65
N ILE A 354 18.65 -7.38 4.52
CA ILE A 354 17.96 -7.74 3.28
C ILE A 354 18.54 -9.00 2.67
N ARG A 355 17.67 -9.86 2.15
CA ARG A 355 18.04 -10.94 1.23
C ARG A 355 17.71 -10.50 -0.19
N HIS A 356 18.73 -10.33 -1.02
CA HIS A 356 18.54 -9.83 -2.38
C HIS A 356 17.93 -10.89 -3.30
N PRO A 357 17.05 -10.48 -4.24
CA PRO A 357 16.55 -11.37 -5.26
C PRO A 357 17.66 -11.66 -6.29
N LYS A 358 18.37 -12.78 -6.16
CA LYS A 358 19.24 -13.29 -7.23
C LYS A 358 19.01 -14.79 -7.45
N PRO A 359 18.66 -15.25 -8.66
CA PRO A 359 18.26 -14.49 -9.87
C PRO A 359 16.74 -14.19 -9.96
N LEU A 360 15.91 -14.67 -9.03
CA LEU A 360 14.45 -14.59 -9.11
C LEU A 360 13.87 -13.39 -8.33
N LYS A 361 13.13 -12.51 -9.03
CA LYS A 361 12.52 -11.26 -8.48
C LYS A 361 11.61 -11.47 -7.26
N LYS A 362 11.07 -12.68 -7.05
CA LYS A 362 10.10 -12.98 -5.98
C LYS A 362 10.71 -13.23 -4.59
N MET A 363 12.03 -13.29 -4.48
CA MET A 363 12.71 -13.83 -3.30
C MET A 363 13.25 -12.79 -2.31
N LEU A 364 12.93 -11.52 -2.55
CA LEU A 364 13.30 -10.43 -1.65
C LEU A 364 12.65 -10.66 -0.28
N ALA A 365 13.46 -10.61 0.76
CA ALA A 365 13.01 -10.64 2.14
C ALA A 365 13.79 -9.63 2.97
N LEU A 366 13.17 -9.12 4.02
CA LEU A 366 13.83 -8.36 5.06
C LEU A 366 13.98 -9.23 6.30
N ALA A 367 14.93 -8.89 7.17
CA ALA A 367 14.98 -9.46 8.50
C ALA A 367 15.33 -8.40 9.52
N PHE A 368 14.62 -8.40 10.65
CA PHE A 368 14.88 -7.49 11.77
C PHE A 368 15.36 -8.31 12.97
N GLU A 369 16.51 -7.92 13.50
CA GLU A 369 17.09 -8.46 14.72
C GLU A 369 16.83 -7.49 15.87
N THR A 370 16.59 -8.00 17.08
CA THR A 370 16.33 -7.19 18.27
C THR A 370 17.37 -7.39 19.37
N ASP A 371 17.36 -6.51 20.37
CA ASP A 371 18.25 -6.59 21.54
C ASP A 371 17.97 -7.82 22.44
N LYS A 372 16.78 -8.43 22.28
CA LYS A 372 16.38 -9.67 22.93
C LYS A 372 16.88 -10.93 22.19
N GLY A 373 17.57 -10.76 21.07
CA GLY A 373 18.05 -11.87 20.24
C GLY A 373 16.97 -12.48 19.36
N HIS A 374 15.80 -11.85 19.24
CA HIS A 374 14.78 -12.27 18.29
C HIS A 374 15.18 -11.89 16.86
N LEU A 375 14.89 -12.78 15.91
CA LEU A 375 15.13 -12.56 14.49
C LEU A 375 13.85 -12.83 13.70
N TYR A 376 13.27 -11.76 13.16
CA TYR A 376 12.02 -11.81 12.42
C TYR A 376 12.28 -11.81 10.91
N LEU A 377 11.90 -12.89 10.23
CA LEU A 377 11.98 -13.00 8.77
C LEU A 377 10.71 -12.45 8.11
N LEU A 378 10.88 -11.57 7.14
CA LEU A 378 9.81 -10.80 6.51
C LEU A 378 9.84 -11.02 4.98
N GLY A 379 8.96 -11.90 4.50
CA GLY A 379 8.92 -12.33 3.09
C GLY A 379 8.97 -13.85 2.97
N ALA A 380 8.92 -14.37 1.73
CA ALA A 380 8.96 -15.80 1.49
C ALA A 380 10.18 -16.49 2.11
N GLN A 381 10.02 -17.72 2.57
CA GLN A 381 11.12 -18.55 3.05
C GLN A 381 12.02 -18.96 1.87
N ALA A 382 13.33 -19.09 2.11
CA ALA A 382 14.23 -19.55 1.07
C ALA A 382 13.91 -21.02 0.71
N THR A 383 13.79 -21.30 -0.59
CA THR A 383 13.63 -22.67 -1.07
C THR A 383 14.99 -23.39 -1.06
N PRO A 384 15.04 -24.74 -1.00
CA PRO A 384 16.31 -25.48 -1.05
C PRO A 384 17.18 -25.12 -2.26
N ALA A 385 16.56 -24.85 -3.42
CA ALA A 385 17.22 -24.41 -4.64
C ALA A 385 17.85 -22.99 -4.55
N LEU A 386 17.49 -22.22 -3.52
CA LEU A 386 17.89 -20.84 -3.29
C LEU A 386 18.59 -20.63 -1.94
N SER A 387 19.04 -21.72 -1.31
CA SER A 387 19.78 -21.74 -0.04
C SER A 387 21.10 -20.93 -0.06
N ASN A 388 21.57 -20.51 -1.24
CA ASN A 388 22.77 -19.70 -1.44
C ASN A 388 22.53 -18.17 -1.47
N CYS A 389 21.32 -17.68 -1.18
CA CYS A 389 21.07 -16.23 -1.14
C CYS A 389 21.67 -15.60 0.12
N ASN A 390 22.66 -14.72 -0.06
CA ASN A 390 23.30 -13.99 1.05
C ASN A 390 22.41 -12.88 1.59
N TRP A 391 22.49 -12.68 2.91
CA TRP A 391 21.93 -11.53 3.61
C TRP A 391 22.95 -10.38 3.64
N GLU A 392 22.47 -9.16 3.36
CA GLU A 392 23.24 -7.92 3.48
C GLU A 392 22.69 -7.11 4.66
N LEU A 393 23.60 -6.60 5.50
CA LEU A 393 23.26 -5.70 6.60
C LEU A 393 22.99 -4.30 6.05
N LEU A 394 21.76 -3.82 6.22
CA LEU A 394 21.35 -2.50 5.75
C LEU A 394 21.53 -1.41 6.78
N ASP A 395 21.19 -1.65 8.05
CA ASP A 395 21.29 -0.62 9.08
C ASP A 395 21.52 -1.21 10.47
N ILE A 396 22.07 -0.40 11.38
CA ILE A 396 22.32 -0.75 12.78
C ILE A 396 21.77 0.37 13.67
N SER A 397 21.11 0.01 14.76
CA SER A 397 20.67 0.92 15.80
C SER A 397 21.15 0.47 17.18
N LYS A 398 21.35 1.41 18.10
CA LYS A 398 21.63 1.15 19.52
C LYS A 398 20.40 1.38 20.40
N GLY A 399 19.21 1.33 19.81
CA GLY A 399 17.93 1.54 20.49
C GLY A 399 17.39 2.96 20.39
N GLU A 400 18.11 3.87 19.74
CA GLU A 400 17.57 5.19 19.41
C GLU A 400 16.42 5.09 18.37
N PRO A 401 15.40 5.97 18.48
CA PRO A 401 14.35 6.08 17.47
C PRO A 401 14.92 6.30 16.07
N GLY A 402 14.57 5.40 15.16
CA GLY A 402 15.04 5.41 13.78
C GLY A 402 13.90 5.38 12.78
N HIS A 403 14.25 5.58 11.51
CA HIS A 403 13.35 5.33 10.40
C HIS A 403 14.11 5.06 9.12
N PHE A 404 13.45 4.39 8.18
CA PHE A 404 13.85 4.35 6.79
C PHE A 404 12.63 4.54 5.91
N PHE A 405 12.87 4.88 4.65
CA PHE A 405 11.81 5.01 3.67
C PHE A 405 11.78 3.80 2.75
N PHE A 406 10.59 3.39 2.35
CA PHE A 406 10.36 2.32 1.39
C PHE A 406 9.39 2.80 0.30
N ASP A 407 9.62 2.34 -0.92
CA ASP A 407 8.72 2.67 -2.02
C ASP A 407 7.36 1.97 -1.85
N SER A 408 6.29 2.76 -1.85
CA SER A 408 4.91 2.35 -1.56
C SER A 408 4.16 1.90 -2.82
N HIS A 409 4.86 1.39 -3.83
CA HIS A 409 4.23 0.98 -5.07
C HIS A 409 3.35 -0.27 -4.82
N PRO A 410 2.08 -0.31 -5.30
CA PRO A 410 1.10 -1.30 -4.83
C PRO A 410 1.44 -2.78 -5.07
N SER A 411 2.25 -3.11 -6.08
CA SER A 411 2.62 -4.49 -6.40
C SER A 411 4.00 -4.92 -5.94
N ALA A 412 4.88 -3.99 -5.61
CA ALA A 412 6.28 -4.29 -5.34
C ALA A 412 6.96 -3.10 -4.68
N MET A 413 7.72 -3.34 -3.63
CA MET A 413 8.67 -2.35 -3.14
C MET A 413 9.82 -2.25 -4.15
N ARG A 414 10.13 -1.05 -4.66
CA ARG A 414 11.21 -0.85 -5.65
C ARG A 414 12.57 -0.54 -5.04
N GLY A 415 12.59 -0.09 -3.79
CA GLY A 415 13.81 0.18 -3.06
C GLY A 415 13.57 0.83 -1.72
N LEU A 416 14.67 1.03 -1.00
CA LEU A 416 14.73 1.65 0.31
C LEU A 416 15.62 2.90 0.27
N ILE A 417 15.36 3.84 1.17
CA ILE A 417 16.20 5.02 1.39
C ILE A 417 16.46 5.16 2.90
N PHE A 418 17.73 5.30 3.25
CA PHE A 418 18.19 5.51 4.62
C PHE A 418 18.85 6.88 4.74
N ASP A 419 18.55 7.57 5.85
CA ASP A 419 19.26 8.78 6.26
C ASP A 419 20.57 8.44 7.01
N SER A 420 20.73 7.19 7.46
CA SER A 420 21.91 6.66 8.14
C SER A 420 23.04 6.30 7.16
N LYS A 421 24.28 6.33 7.66
CA LYS A 421 25.46 5.85 6.91
C LYS A 421 25.41 4.33 6.81
N ALA A 422 25.96 3.78 5.73
CA ALA A 422 26.07 2.33 5.57
C ALA A 422 26.89 1.71 6.73
N PRO A 423 26.44 0.56 7.28
CA PRO A 423 27.23 -0.21 8.23
C PRO A 423 28.60 -0.61 7.64
N ARG A 424 29.67 -0.50 8.43
CA ARG A 424 31.04 -0.85 8.00
C ARG A 424 31.48 -2.26 8.39
N GLN A 425 30.72 -2.94 9.24
CA GLN A 425 31.11 -4.24 9.79
C GLN A 425 30.58 -5.36 8.89
N PRO A 426 31.45 -6.28 8.41
CA PRO A 426 30.97 -7.52 7.82
C PRO A 426 30.32 -8.33 8.94
N ARG A 427 29.02 -8.61 8.80
CA ARG A 427 28.29 -9.52 9.67
C ARG A 427 27.60 -10.56 8.81
N VAL A 428 27.53 -11.78 9.32
CA VAL A 428 26.77 -12.88 8.71
C VAL A 428 25.51 -13.04 9.52
N LEU A 429 24.37 -13.10 8.85
CA LEU A 429 23.10 -13.41 9.49
C LEU A 429 22.90 -14.93 9.51
N ASP A 430 22.79 -15.51 10.70
CA ASP A 430 22.34 -16.90 10.85
C ASP A 430 20.81 -16.92 10.92
N ALA A 431 20.19 -16.97 9.73
CA ALA A 431 18.73 -16.98 9.63
C ALA A 431 18.15 -18.32 10.13
N PRO A 432 17.04 -18.30 10.88
CA PRO A 432 16.42 -19.52 11.39
C PRO A 432 16.01 -20.43 10.23
N LYS A 433 16.27 -21.72 10.41
CA LYS A 433 15.97 -22.76 9.43
C LYS A 433 14.82 -23.62 9.93
N PRO A 434 13.80 -23.86 9.09
CA PRO A 434 12.75 -24.82 9.40
C PRO A 434 13.34 -26.20 9.68
N VAL A 435 12.82 -26.86 10.72
CA VAL A 435 13.08 -28.29 10.97
C VAL A 435 12.24 -29.14 10.02
N SER A 436 11.01 -28.70 9.71
CA SER A 436 10.16 -29.35 8.73
C SER A 436 10.63 -29.12 7.28
N PRO A 437 10.36 -30.06 6.37
CA PRO A 437 10.67 -29.87 4.96
C PRO A 437 9.83 -28.76 4.36
N HIS A 438 10.45 -27.98 3.47
CA HIS A 438 9.72 -26.99 2.67
C HIS A 438 8.57 -27.66 1.90
N PRO A 439 7.35 -27.08 1.89
CA PRO A 439 6.24 -27.56 1.08
C PRO A 439 6.63 -27.73 -0.39
N GLY A 440 5.97 -28.65 -1.11
CA GLY A 440 6.28 -28.92 -2.51
C GLY A 440 6.35 -27.64 -3.35
N LEU A 441 7.47 -27.46 -4.06
CA LEU A 441 7.69 -26.28 -4.91
C LEU A 441 6.82 -26.38 -6.16
N HIS A 442 5.80 -25.55 -6.24
CA HIS A 442 4.98 -25.40 -7.44
C HIS A 442 5.24 -24.04 -8.08
N VAL A 443 5.20 -23.97 -9.42
CA VAL A 443 5.70 -22.86 -10.26
C VAL A 443 5.13 -21.48 -9.90
N CYS A 444 4.00 -21.43 -9.20
CA CYS A 444 3.22 -20.22 -8.97
C CYS A 444 3.01 -19.84 -7.50
N GLU A 445 3.69 -20.50 -6.55
CA GLU A 445 3.44 -20.25 -5.12
C GLU A 445 4.71 -20.26 -4.28
N ASP A 446 4.89 -19.18 -3.53
CA ASP A 446 5.98 -19.01 -2.57
C ASP A 446 5.38 -19.06 -1.16
N PHE A 447 6.03 -19.81 -0.27
CA PHE A 447 5.56 -20.00 1.10
C PHE A 447 6.31 -19.11 2.08
N HIS A 448 5.57 -18.52 2.99
CA HIS A 448 6.07 -17.97 4.24
C HIS A 448 6.22 -19.09 5.27
N TRP A 449 7.14 -18.89 6.20
CA TRP A 449 7.37 -19.79 7.31
C TRP A 449 7.46 -19.00 8.60
N SER A 450 6.89 -19.57 9.66
CA SER A 450 6.94 -19.03 11.01
C SER A 450 6.94 -20.19 12.00
N GLN A 451 7.50 -19.93 13.18
CA GLN A 451 7.51 -20.88 14.27
C GLN A 451 7.28 -20.15 15.60
N ALA A 452 6.78 -20.88 16.58
CA ALA A 452 6.68 -20.38 17.95
C ALA A 452 6.80 -21.53 18.95
N SER A 453 7.31 -21.21 20.14
CA SER A 453 7.24 -22.14 21.28
C SER A 453 5.80 -22.25 21.76
N LEU A 454 5.35 -23.45 22.10
CA LEU A 454 4.08 -23.67 22.78
C LEU A 454 4.27 -23.89 24.29
N GLU A 455 5.50 -23.81 24.77
CA GLU A 455 5.80 -23.84 26.20
C GLU A 455 5.24 -22.59 26.90
N ASN A 456 4.61 -22.78 28.06
CA ASN A 456 4.09 -21.71 28.91
C ASN A 456 3.05 -20.77 28.25
N VAL A 457 2.40 -21.20 27.16
CA VAL A 457 1.29 -20.45 26.56
C VAL A 457 0.09 -20.48 27.50
N VAL A 458 -0.45 -19.31 27.82
CA VAL A 458 -1.61 -19.16 28.72
C VAL A 458 -2.91 -18.84 27.96
N ALA A 459 -2.79 -18.25 26.77
CA ALA A 459 -3.91 -18.00 25.88
C ALA A 459 -3.48 -18.09 24.41
N VAL A 460 -4.43 -18.54 23.58
CA VAL A 460 -4.28 -18.57 22.12
C VAL A 460 -5.38 -17.72 21.53
N THR A 461 -5.01 -16.72 20.73
CA THR A 461 -5.94 -15.83 20.04
C THR A 461 -5.91 -16.14 18.54
N PRO A 462 -6.91 -16.85 18.00
CA PRO A 462 -6.91 -17.19 16.58
C PRO A 462 -7.12 -15.97 15.68
N CYS A 463 -6.41 -15.92 14.56
CA CYS A 463 -6.67 -14.98 13.48
C CYS A 463 -7.57 -15.65 12.44
N CYS A 464 -8.79 -15.15 12.29
CA CYS A 464 -9.84 -15.73 11.45
C CYS A 464 -10.33 -14.71 10.41
N ARG A 465 -10.33 -15.10 9.14
CA ARG A 465 -10.99 -14.36 8.05
C ARG A 465 -12.24 -15.10 7.61
N VAL A 466 -13.21 -14.37 7.05
CA VAL A 466 -14.39 -14.98 6.44
C VAL A 466 -14.21 -14.98 4.92
N THR A 467 -14.14 -16.18 4.34
CA THR A 467 -13.97 -16.40 2.90
C THR A 467 -15.24 -17.09 2.38
N LYS A 468 -15.96 -16.46 1.43
CA LYS A 468 -17.23 -16.98 0.88
C LYS A 468 -18.28 -17.39 1.93
N GLY A 469 -18.31 -16.70 3.08
CA GLY A 469 -19.24 -16.99 4.18
C GLY A 469 -18.75 -18.07 5.17
N SER A 470 -17.62 -18.72 4.92
CA SER A 470 -17.01 -19.70 5.81
C SER A 470 -15.83 -19.11 6.57
N PRO A 471 -15.65 -19.46 7.86
CA PRO A 471 -14.49 -19.05 8.63
C PRO A 471 -13.23 -19.80 8.15
N GLU A 472 -12.12 -19.08 8.09
CA GLU A 472 -10.80 -19.60 7.73
C GLU A 472 -9.78 -19.06 8.73
N PHE A 473 -9.20 -19.96 9.52
CA PHE A 473 -8.18 -19.63 10.51
C PHE A 473 -6.80 -19.65 9.85
N ILE A 474 -6.15 -18.50 9.85
CA ILE A 474 -4.96 -18.25 9.03
C ILE A 474 -3.67 -18.10 9.87
N GLY A 475 -3.80 -17.92 11.18
CA GLY A 475 -2.67 -17.83 12.10
C GLY A 475 -3.12 -17.68 13.55
N LEU A 476 -2.18 -17.57 14.47
CA LEU A 476 -2.39 -17.47 15.91
C LEU A 476 -1.50 -16.38 16.51
N LEU A 477 -2.07 -15.63 17.45
CA LEU A 477 -1.34 -14.83 18.43
C LEU A 477 -1.29 -15.62 19.75
N LEU A 478 -0.09 -15.84 20.27
CA LEU A 478 0.17 -16.59 21.49
C LEU A 478 0.53 -15.62 22.61
N ASP A 479 -0.12 -15.76 23.77
CA ASP A 479 0.22 -15.04 24.99
C ASP A 479 0.90 -16.00 25.96
N TYR A 480 2.08 -15.63 26.46
CA TYR A 480 2.87 -16.44 27.39
C TYR A 480 2.69 -15.98 28.84
N SER A 481 3.02 -16.86 29.78
CA SER A 481 2.89 -16.58 31.22
C SER A 481 3.78 -15.45 31.73
N ASP A 482 4.88 -15.16 31.03
CA ASP A 482 5.80 -14.03 31.32
C ASP A 482 5.31 -12.69 30.75
N GLY A 483 4.18 -12.69 30.03
CA GLY A 483 3.60 -11.52 29.38
C GLY A 483 4.15 -11.22 27.98
N SER A 484 5.12 -12.00 27.48
CA SER A 484 5.57 -11.93 26.10
C SER A 484 4.50 -12.46 25.14
N ARG A 485 4.68 -12.18 23.84
CA ARG A 485 3.78 -12.64 22.78
C ARG A 485 4.56 -13.12 21.58
N ALA A 486 4.01 -14.10 20.87
CA ALA A 486 4.54 -14.55 19.58
C ALA A 486 3.41 -14.79 18.58
N CYS A 487 3.76 -14.88 17.31
CA CYS A 487 2.81 -15.16 16.23
C CYS A 487 3.28 -16.36 15.41
N VAL A 488 2.32 -17.15 14.94
CA VAL A 488 2.54 -18.24 13.99
C VAL A 488 1.45 -18.23 12.92
N GLY A 489 1.81 -18.46 11.66
CA GLY A 489 0.92 -18.27 10.51
C GLY A 489 0.75 -16.80 10.12
N GLN A 490 -0.33 -16.51 9.41
CA GLN A 490 -0.72 -15.16 9.03
C GLN A 490 -1.55 -14.51 10.14
N VAL A 491 -1.05 -13.41 10.73
CA VAL A 491 -1.76 -12.67 11.77
C VAL A 491 -2.08 -11.26 11.28
N ARG A 492 -3.36 -10.90 11.36
CA ARG A 492 -3.87 -9.54 11.16
C ARG A 492 -4.65 -9.12 12.39
N LEU A 493 -4.34 -7.93 12.91
CA LEU A 493 -4.97 -7.43 14.13
C LEU A 493 -6.48 -7.18 13.96
N ASP A 494 -6.95 -6.88 12.74
CA ASP A 494 -8.37 -6.68 12.43
C ASP A 494 -9.17 -7.98 12.28
N CYS A 495 -8.50 -9.14 12.33
CA CYS A 495 -9.08 -10.47 12.18
C CYS A 495 -8.91 -11.35 13.42
N LEU A 496 -8.49 -10.80 14.56
CA LEU A 496 -8.34 -11.56 15.80
C LEU A 496 -9.71 -11.93 16.39
N SER A 497 -9.89 -13.21 16.64
CA SER A 497 -11.03 -13.77 17.37
C SER A 497 -10.83 -13.58 18.89
N PRO A 498 -11.87 -13.80 19.72
CA PRO A 498 -11.69 -13.80 21.17
C PRO A 498 -10.62 -14.80 21.62
N PRO A 499 -9.81 -14.45 22.64
CA PRO A 499 -8.75 -15.31 23.14
C PRO A 499 -9.34 -16.58 23.78
N LEU A 500 -8.72 -17.71 23.48
CA LEU A 500 -9.02 -18.99 24.09
C LEU A 500 -8.05 -19.24 25.25
N THR A 501 -8.57 -19.21 26.49
CA THR A 501 -7.75 -19.45 27.68
C THR A 501 -7.43 -20.94 27.84
N ILE A 502 -6.16 -21.27 28.02
CA ILE A 502 -5.70 -22.63 28.28
C ILE A 502 -5.88 -22.90 29.78
N LYS A 503 -7.06 -23.38 30.18
CA LYS A 503 -7.38 -23.58 31.61
C LYS A 503 -6.99 -24.96 32.14
N SER A 504 -6.91 -26.00 31.30
CA SER A 504 -6.53 -27.37 31.74
C SER A 504 -6.20 -28.37 30.61
N SER A 505 -6.57 -28.09 29.35
CA SER A 505 -6.29 -29.00 28.24
C SER A 505 -4.87 -28.79 27.73
N PRO A 506 -4.04 -29.85 27.58
CA PRO A 506 -2.70 -29.73 27.03
C PRO A 506 -2.69 -29.76 25.49
N ARG A 507 -3.84 -29.60 24.83
CA ARG A 507 -4.00 -29.86 23.39
C ARG A 507 -4.83 -28.79 22.69
N LEU A 508 -4.48 -28.56 21.43
CA LEU A 508 -5.18 -27.75 20.47
C LEU A 508 -5.45 -28.59 19.21
N TRP A 509 -6.66 -28.55 18.69
CA TRP A 509 -7.09 -29.31 17.52
C TRP A 509 -7.39 -28.38 16.36
N PHE A 510 -6.78 -28.64 15.21
CA PHE A 510 -7.03 -27.89 13.97
C PHE A 510 -7.84 -28.74 13.01
N GLY A 511 -9.06 -28.29 12.70
CA GLY A 511 -9.96 -28.93 11.74
C GLY A 511 -9.68 -28.41 10.34
N PHE A 512 -9.16 -29.27 9.47
CA PHE A 512 -8.83 -28.96 8.09
C PHE A 512 -9.95 -29.37 7.13
N GLU A 513 -10.17 -28.52 6.15
CA GLU A 513 -11.02 -28.75 4.97
C GLU A 513 -10.24 -28.40 3.69
N LEU A 514 -10.82 -28.74 2.54
CA LEU A 514 -10.30 -28.39 1.23
C LEU A 514 -11.21 -27.36 0.57
N ASN A 515 -10.62 -26.33 -0.02
CA ASN A 515 -11.38 -25.37 -0.82
C ASN A 515 -11.72 -25.93 -2.22
N ASP A 516 -12.42 -25.15 -3.04
CA ASP A 516 -12.82 -25.53 -4.41
C ASP A 516 -11.62 -25.90 -5.31
N GLU A 517 -10.41 -25.44 -4.97
CA GLU A 517 -9.15 -25.74 -5.66
C GLU A 517 -8.38 -26.89 -4.99
N ASN A 518 -9.04 -27.67 -4.12
CA ASN A 518 -8.48 -28.76 -3.33
C ASN A 518 -7.30 -28.35 -2.43
N ARG A 519 -7.19 -27.07 -2.05
CA ARG A 519 -6.12 -26.61 -1.17
C ARG A 519 -6.55 -26.64 0.30
N PRO A 520 -5.69 -27.11 1.21
CA PRO A 520 -6.00 -27.19 2.62
C PRO A 520 -6.08 -25.82 3.28
N TYR A 521 -7.12 -25.63 4.09
CA TYR A 521 -7.26 -24.51 5.01
C TYR A 521 -7.83 -25.01 6.35
N ILE A 522 -7.68 -24.21 7.40
CA ILE A 522 -8.19 -24.54 8.73
C ILE A 522 -9.58 -23.91 8.87
N ALA A 523 -10.59 -24.76 8.94
CA ALA A 523 -11.99 -24.35 9.09
C ALA A 523 -12.38 -24.19 10.57
N ARG A 524 -11.71 -24.88 11.49
CA ARG A 524 -11.99 -24.83 12.94
C ARG A 524 -10.76 -25.00 13.81
N ILE A 525 -10.85 -24.44 15.02
CA ILE A 525 -9.87 -24.62 16.10
C ILE A 525 -10.63 -24.95 17.38
N GLU A 526 -10.24 -26.04 18.05
CA GLU A 526 -10.90 -26.53 19.27
C GLU A 526 -9.87 -26.86 20.35
N ILE A 527 -10.20 -26.63 21.64
CA ILE A 527 -9.33 -26.96 22.79
C ILE A 527 -9.73 -28.29 23.45
N SER A 528 -10.92 -28.81 23.13
CA SER A 528 -11.47 -30.05 23.67
C SER A 528 -11.79 -31.03 22.54
N ASP A 529 -11.59 -32.32 22.81
CA ASP A 529 -11.91 -33.42 21.88
C ASP A 529 -13.40 -33.80 21.90
N ALA A 530 -14.17 -33.32 22.88
CA ALA A 530 -15.57 -33.70 23.09
C ALA A 530 -16.52 -33.38 21.91
N HIS A 531 -16.11 -32.50 20.99
CA HIS A 531 -16.95 -31.99 19.90
C HIS A 531 -16.26 -31.98 18.52
N LEU A 532 -15.28 -32.85 18.28
CA LEU A 532 -14.63 -32.94 16.97
C LEU A 532 -15.62 -33.42 15.90
N ASP A 533 -15.94 -32.52 14.96
CA ASP A 533 -16.87 -32.80 13.86
C ASP A 533 -16.28 -33.85 12.91
N LYS A 534 -17.04 -34.94 12.67
CA LYS A 534 -16.66 -36.01 11.74
C LYS A 534 -16.66 -35.58 10.28
N LYS A 535 -17.22 -34.40 9.96
CA LYS A 535 -17.25 -33.84 8.60
C LYS A 535 -15.91 -33.21 8.18
N MET A 536 -15.03 -32.91 9.14
CA MET A 536 -13.70 -32.36 8.81
C MET A 536 -12.90 -33.38 8.01
N THR A 537 -12.13 -32.90 7.03
CA THR A 537 -11.25 -33.77 6.24
C THR A 537 -10.14 -34.37 7.11
N MET A 538 -9.62 -33.58 8.05
CA MET A 538 -8.64 -34.01 9.03
C MET A 538 -8.75 -33.17 10.29
N TRP A 539 -8.62 -33.79 11.46
CA TRP A 539 -8.26 -33.10 12.69
C TRP A 539 -6.77 -33.31 12.95
N PHE A 540 -6.02 -32.22 13.07
CA PHE A 540 -4.61 -32.24 13.43
C PHE A 540 -4.43 -31.83 14.88
N GLU A 541 -3.90 -32.73 15.69
CA GLU A 541 -3.63 -32.52 17.11
C GLU A 541 -2.29 -31.83 17.32
N VAL A 542 -2.28 -30.75 18.08
CA VAL A 542 -1.09 -30.04 18.53
C VAL A 542 -1.03 -30.04 20.05
N PHE A 543 0.10 -30.49 20.59
CA PHE A 543 0.37 -30.41 22.02
C PHE A 543 0.78 -28.99 22.40
N LEU A 544 0.35 -28.50 23.55
CA LEU A 544 0.78 -27.20 24.08
C LEU A 544 2.16 -27.32 24.75
N SER A 545 3.12 -27.86 23.99
CA SER A 545 4.53 -28.03 24.33
C SER A 545 5.36 -28.13 23.05
N GLY A 546 6.67 -27.94 23.16
CA GLY A 546 7.60 -27.92 22.02
C GLY A 546 7.38 -26.76 21.06
N ILE A 547 7.70 -26.97 19.79
CA ILE A 547 7.65 -25.93 18.74
C ILE A 547 6.59 -26.30 17.71
N ILE A 548 5.72 -25.34 17.40
CA ILE A 548 4.85 -25.40 16.23
C ILE A 548 5.52 -24.66 15.07
N GLU A 549 5.55 -25.30 13.90
CA GLU A 549 5.95 -24.66 12.65
C GLU A 549 4.74 -24.54 11.73
N TRP A 550 4.63 -23.41 11.05
CA TRP A 550 3.50 -23.12 10.16
C TRP A 550 4.01 -22.59 8.84
N TRP A 551 3.72 -23.34 7.80
CA TRP A 551 3.93 -22.95 6.42
C TRP A 551 2.63 -22.42 5.85
N TYR A 552 2.69 -21.27 5.19
CA TYR A 552 1.50 -20.67 4.63
C TYR A 552 1.82 -19.86 3.38
N SER A 553 0.83 -19.76 2.52
CA SER A 553 0.74 -18.78 1.45
C SER A 553 -0.57 -18.02 1.63
N TYR A 554 -0.93 -17.18 0.67
CA TYR A 554 -2.26 -16.56 0.69
C TYR A 554 -3.40 -17.57 0.41
N ARG A 555 -3.10 -18.74 -0.17
CA ARG A 555 -4.08 -19.74 -0.66
C ARG A 555 -4.27 -20.93 0.28
N GLN A 556 -3.26 -21.27 1.08
CA GLN A 556 -3.24 -22.53 1.84
C GLN A 556 -2.20 -22.54 2.95
N CYS A 557 -2.32 -23.53 3.85
CA CYS A 557 -1.37 -23.73 4.94
C CYS A 557 -1.08 -25.20 5.24
N GLN A 558 0.02 -25.42 5.97
CA GLN A 558 0.39 -26.70 6.56
C GLN A 558 1.06 -26.47 7.92
N ILE A 559 0.66 -27.26 8.91
CA ILE A 559 1.19 -27.21 10.28
C ILE A 559 2.08 -28.42 10.53
N TRP A 560 3.17 -28.19 11.26
CA TRP A 560 4.09 -29.22 11.75
C TRP A 560 4.32 -29.09 13.25
N GLN A 561 4.43 -30.23 13.93
CA GLN A 561 4.91 -30.31 15.32
C GLN A 561 5.48 -31.71 15.59
N GLY A 562 6.69 -31.76 16.17
CA GLY A 562 7.30 -33.02 16.61
C GLY A 562 7.44 -34.05 15.47
N GLY A 563 7.75 -33.61 14.25
CA GLY A 563 7.87 -34.45 13.07
C GLY A 563 6.53 -34.90 12.44
N ARG A 564 5.38 -34.58 13.05
CA ARG A 564 4.04 -34.80 12.48
C ARG A 564 3.64 -33.61 11.62
N ARG A 565 2.82 -33.87 10.59
CA ARG A 565 2.30 -32.84 9.67
C ARG A 565 0.79 -32.94 9.49
N SER A 566 0.15 -31.81 9.24
CA SER A 566 -1.24 -31.74 8.78
C SER A 566 -1.36 -32.06 7.27
N LEU A 567 -2.55 -31.83 6.68
CA LEU A 567 -2.79 -32.03 5.26
C LEU A 567 -1.70 -31.41 4.39
N ALA A 568 -1.29 -32.15 3.35
CA ALA A 568 -0.29 -31.68 2.40
C ALA A 568 -0.86 -30.56 1.52
N THR A 569 -0.02 -29.56 1.24
CA THR A 569 -0.32 -28.50 0.28
C THR A 569 -0.49 -29.06 -1.14
N ARG A 570 -1.22 -28.32 -1.99
CA ARG A 570 -1.50 -28.70 -3.39
C ARG A 570 -1.08 -27.60 -4.36
N SER A 571 -0.79 -27.98 -5.61
CA SER A 571 -0.50 -27.05 -6.72
C SER A 571 -1.74 -26.27 -7.17
#